data_AF-A0A9E0UC21-F1
#
_entry.id   AF-A0A9E0UC21-F1
#
_cell.length_a   1.000
_cell.length_b   1.000
_cell.length_c   1.000
_cell.angle_alpha   90.00
_cell.angle_beta   90.00
_cell.angle_gamma   90.00
#
_symmetry.space_group_name_H-M   'P 1'
#
loop_
_entity.id
_entity.type
_entity.pdbx_description
1 polymer ?
#
loop_
_entity_poly.entity_id
_entity_poly.type
_entity_poly.pdbx_seq_one_letter_code
_entity_poly.pdbx_strand_id
1 'polypeptide(L)'
;MESTINVSELRRRLLKLLGEGKADLYPFETEKSYPHILQRIVDFWRSPELDAYFENLLTTERNDRQGFPEKVLIELFRLSNLHADYGLSKSAGAWEDSPDPDLSRRL
;
A
#
# COMPACT_ATOMS: atom_id res chain seq x y z
N MET A 1 -11.20 8.93 -24.37
CA MET A 1 -12.09 7.98 -23.68
C MET A 1 -11.89 8.23 -22.19
N GLU A 2 -12.84 8.89 -21.54
CA GLU A 2 -12.81 9.07 -20.08
C GLU A 2 -13.08 7.71 -19.44
N SER A 3 -12.02 7.04 -18.99
CA SER A 3 -12.15 5.83 -18.17
C SER A 3 -12.72 6.27 -16.82
N THR A 4 -14.04 6.25 -16.69
CA THR A 4 -14.73 6.43 -15.41
C THR A 4 -14.26 5.32 -14.47
N ILE A 5 -13.49 5.65 -13.44
CA ILE A 5 -13.02 4.67 -12.46
C ILE A 5 -14.24 4.09 -11.73
N ASN A 6 -14.50 2.80 -11.94
CA ASN A 6 -15.60 2.11 -11.28
C ASN A 6 -15.13 1.55 -9.93
N VAL A 7 -15.24 2.39 -8.90
CA VAL A 7 -14.74 2.11 -7.56
C VAL A 7 -15.37 0.86 -6.95
N SER A 8 -16.68 0.64 -7.15
CA SER A 8 -17.37 -0.56 -6.64
C SER A 8 -16.85 -1.86 -7.24
N GLU A 9 -16.46 -1.84 -8.52
CA GLU A 9 -15.84 -3.00 -9.17
C GLU A 9 -14.41 -3.24 -8.64
N LEU A 10 -13.61 -2.18 -8.49
CA LEU A 10 -12.27 -2.29 -7.90
C LEU A 10 -12.33 -2.87 -6.49
N ARG A 11 -13.28 -2.41 -5.68
CA ARG A 11 -13.53 -2.94 -4.34
C ARG A 11 -13.79 -4.44 -4.35
N ARG A 12 -14.71 -4.91 -5.20
CA ARG A 12 -15.01 -6.34 -5.33
C ARG A 12 -13.78 -7.14 -5.72
N ARG A 13 -12.99 -6.65 -6.68
CA ARG A 13 -11.76 -7.31 -7.12
C ARG A 13 -10.74 -7.40 -6.00
N LEU A 14 -10.44 -6.30 -5.32
CA LEU A 14 -9.45 -6.28 -4.26
C LEU A 14 -9.87 -7.20 -3.10
N LEU A 15 -11.13 -7.15 -2.67
CA LEU A 15 -11.64 -8.05 -1.61
C LEU A 15 -11.49 -9.53 -2.00
N LYS A 16 -11.78 -9.88 -3.25
CA LYS A 16 -11.57 -11.25 -3.75
C LYS A 16 -10.09 -11.65 -3.75
N LEU A 17 -9.20 -10.71 -4.04
CA LEU A 17 -7.75 -10.92 -4.07
C LEU A 17 -7.14 -11.03 -2.66
N LEU A 18 -7.66 -10.28 -1.69
CA LEU A 18 -7.28 -10.33 -0.27
C LEU A 18 -7.73 -11.66 0.38
N GLY A 19 -8.92 -12.14 0.01
CA GLY A 19 -9.54 -13.32 0.62
C GLY A 19 -10.23 -13.01 1.95
N GLU A 20 -10.99 -13.99 2.45
CA GLU A 20 -11.91 -13.81 3.60
C GLU A 20 -11.20 -13.40 4.89
N GLY A 21 -9.97 -13.88 5.13
CA GLY A 21 -9.21 -13.57 6.36
C GLY A 21 -8.53 -12.20 6.39
N LYS A 22 -8.59 -11.42 5.30
CA LYS A 22 -7.86 -10.16 5.14
C LYS A 22 -8.74 -9.02 4.62
N ALA A 23 -10.06 -9.22 4.57
CA ALA A 23 -11.01 -8.20 4.14
C ALA A 23 -10.98 -6.94 5.03
N ASP A 24 -10.61 -7.07 6.31
CA ASP A 24 -10.47 -5.95 7.25
C ASP A 24 -9.30 -5.01 6.91
N LEU A 25 -8.37 -5.47 6.06
CA LEU A 25 -7.24 -4.66 5.58
C LEU A 25 -7.59 -3.81 4.35
N TYR A 26 -8.86 -3.84 3.93
CA TYR A 26 -9.32 -3.08 2.79
C TYR A 26 -9.17 -1.56 3.02
N PRO A 27 -8.61 -0.80 2.04
CA PRO A 27 -8.25 0.61 2.25
C PRO A 27 -9.43 1.55 1.93
N PHE A 28 -10.31 1.78 2.91
CA PHE A 28 -11.52 2.59 2.74
C PHE A 28 -11.25 4.08 2.49
N GLU A 29 -10.28 4.66 3.19
CA GLU A 29 -9.96 6.09 3.02
C GLU A 29 -9.23 6.33 1.70
N THR A 30 -8.40 5.38 1.27
CA THR A 30 -7.73 5.39 -0.03
C THR A 30 -8.74 5.23 -1.17
N GLU A 31 -9.72 4.33 -1.05
CA GLU A 31 -10.83 4.21 -2.01
C GLU A 31 -11.52 5.56 -2.22
N LYS A 32 -11.85 6.23 -1.10
CA LYS A 32 -12.64 7.46 -1.09
C LYS A 32 -11.88 8.67 -1.61
N SER A 33 -10.62 8.81 -1.20
CA SER A 33 -9.82 10.01 -1.45
C SER A 33 -8.91 9.88 -2.67
N TYR A 34 -8.49 8.66 -3.00
CA TYR A 34 -7.51 8.36 -4.03
C TYR A 34 -7.89 7.12 -4.87
N PRO A 35 -9.03 7.15 -5.58
CA PRO A 35 -9.53 5.99 -6.34
C PRO A 35 -8.58 5.52 -7.45
N HIS A 36 -7.71 6.41 -7.94
CA HIS A 36 -6.66 6.06 -8.90
C HIS A 36 -5.54 5.23 -8.27
N ILE A 37 -5.21 5.43 -6.99
CA ILE A 37 -4.26 4.59 -6.26
C ILE A 37 -4.86 3.21 -6.05
N LEU A 38 -6.13 3.13 -5.65
CA LEU A 38 -6.85 1.87 -5.53
C LEU A 38 -6.85 1.09 -6.85
N GLN A 39 -7.09 1.77 -7.97
CA GLN A 39 -7.03 1.16 -9.29
C GLN A 39 -5.65 0.54 -9.57
N ARG A 40 -4.57 1.29 -9.33
CA ARG A 40 -3.19 0.79 -9.51
C ARG A 40 -2.88 -0.41 -8.63
N ILE A 41 -3.34 -0.39 -7.36
CA ILE A 41 -3.18 -1.53 -6.44
C ILE A 41 -3.87 -2.78 -7.00
N VAL A 42 -5.10 -2.64 -7.50
CA VAL A 42 -5.83 -3.77 -8.10
C VAL A 42 -5.16 -4.25 -9.38
N ASP A 43 -4.71 -3.34 -10.25
CA ASP A 43 -4.10 -3.66 -11.54
C ASP A 43 -2.76 -4.39 -11.38
N PHE A 44 -1.98 -4.04 -10.35
CA PHE A 44 -0.66 -4.63 -10.07
C PHE A 44 -0.67 -5.65 -8.93
N TRP A 45 -1.84 -6.07 -8.43
CA TRP A 45 -1.91 -7.02 -7.33
C TRP A 45 -1.24 -8.36 -7.70
N ARG A 46 -0.37 -8.88 -6.83
CA ARG A 46 0.50 -10.05 -7.11
C ARG A 46 1.51 -9.82 -8.24
N SER A 47 1.94 -8.58 -8.43
CA SER A 47 2.98 -8.20 -9.36
C SER A 47 4.13 -7.52 -8.59
N PRO A 48 5.41 -7.83 -8.88
CA PRO A 48 6.54 -7.17 -8.20
C PRO A 48 6.57 -5.65 -8.41
N GLU A 49 5.93 -5.14 -9.47
CA GLU A 49 5.76 -3.72 -9.75
C GLU A 49 4.97 -3.00 -8.66
N LEU A 50 4.12 -3.71 -7.92
CA LEU A 50 3.33 -3.11 -6.83
C LEU A 50 4.21 -2.77 -5.62
N ASP A 51 5.25 -3.56 -5.33
CA ASP A 51 6.20 -3.25 -4.25
C ASP A 51 6.93 -1.93 -4.54
N ALA A 52 7.46 -1.78 -5.76
CA ALA A 52 8.09 -0.54 -6.20
C ALA A 52 7.10 0.64 -6.21
N TYR A 53 5.82 0.40 -6.50
CA TYR A 53 4.80 1.44 -6.45
C TYR A 53 4.53 1.90 -5.01
N PHE A 54 4.41 0.99 -4.04
CA PHE A 54 4.26 1.34 -2.63
C PHE A 54 5.48 2.08 -2.09
N GLU A 55 6.69 1.61 -2.41
CA GLU A 55 7.94 2.29 -2.07
C GLU A 55 7.90 3.76 -2.54
N ASN A 56 7.59 3.99 -3.82
CA ASN A 56 7.48 5.34 -4.34
C ASN A 56 6.41 6.16 -3.61
N LEU A 57 5.22 5.60 -3.34
CA LEU A 57 4.13 6.33 -2.67
C LEU A 57 4.49 6.74 -1.24
N LEU A 58 5.17 5.87 -0.50
CA LEU A 58 5.43 6.04 0.92
C LEU A 58 6.78 6.73 1.20
N THR A 59 7.75 6.65 0.29
CA THR A 59 9.07 7.32 0.39
C THR A 59 9.09 8.72 -0.24
N THR A 60 7.97 9.21 -0.78
CA THR A 60 7.92 10.56 -1.38
C THR A 60 8.01 11.66 -0.30
N GLU A 61 9.20 11.90 0.23
CA GLU A 61 9.60 13.12 0.93
C GLU A 61 9.75 14.26 -0.11
N ARG A 62 8.64 14.74 -0.65
CA ARG A 62 8.65 15.96 -1.46
C ARG A 62 8.29 17.13 -0.55
N ASN A 63 9.31 17.92 -0.21
CA ASN A 63 9.31 19.15 0.61
C ASN A 63 8.18 20.18 0.34
N ASP A 64 7.37 20.00 -0.71
CA ASP A 64 6.32 20.94 -1.16
C ASP A 64 4.93 20.30 -1.35
N ARG A 65 4.67 19.10 -0.81
CA ARG A 65 3.32 18.51 -0.83
C ARG A 65 2.82 18.23 0.59
N GLN A 66 1.57 18.58 0.88
CA GLN A 66 0.82 17.95 1.96
C GLN A 66 0.82 16.44 1.65
N GLY A 67 1.54 15.66 2.46
CA GLY A 67 1.57 14.20 2.33
C GLY A 67 0.17 13.58 2.41
N PHE A 68 0.09 12.26 2.33
CA PHE A 68 -1.19 11.60 2.55
C PHE A 68 -1.70 11.82 3.98
N PRO A 69 -3.02 11.89 4.18
CA PRO A 69 -3.59 11.80 5.52
C PRO A 69 -3.07 10.55 6.24
N GLU A 70 -2.87 10.65 7.55
CA GLU A 70 -2.34 9.55 8.37
C GLU A 70 -3.08 8.22 8.13
N LYS A 71 -4.41 8.26 8.07
CA LYS A 71 -5.22 7.06 7.80
C LYS A 71 -4.89 6.39 6.46
N VAL A 72 -4.65 7.18 5.42
CA VAL A 72 -4.29 6.68 4.09
C VAL A 72 -2.89 6.09 4.11
N LEU A 73 -1.94 6.72 4.81
CA LEU A 73 -0.60 6.15 5.00
C LEU A 73 -0.65 4.78 5.68
N ILE A 74 -1.43 4.67 6.77
CA ILE A 74 -1.58 3.41 7.52
C ILE A 74 -2.20 2.32 6.62
N GLU A 75 -3.22 2.65 5.83
CA GLU A 75 -3.84 1.71 4.89
C GLU A 75 -2.84 1.23 3.82
N LEU A 76 -2.11 2.15 3.19
CA LEU A 76 -1.11 1.83 2.17
C LEU A 76 0.05 1.00 2.75
N PHE A 77 0.53 1.34 3.95
CA PHE A 77 1.58 0.59 4.64
C PHE A 77 1.15 -0.84 4.95
N ARG A 78 -0.07 -1.04 5.48
CA ARG A 78 -0.61 -2.38 5.74
C ARG A 78 -0.72 -3.23 4.47
N LEU A 79 -1.15 -2.63 3.36
CA LEU A 79 -1.22 -3.31 2.07
C LEU A 79 0.16 -3.64 1.52
N SER A 80 1.13 -2.74 1.69
CA SER A 80 2.53 -2.97 1.31
C SER A 80 3.10 -4.19 2.04
N ASN A 81 2.96 -4.25 3.37
CA ASN A 81 3.44 -5.39 4.16
C ASN A 81 2.76 -6.70 3.75
N LEU A 82 1.44 -6.64 3.56
CA LEU A 82 0.69 -7.80 3.09
C LEU A 82 1.15 -8.29 1.70
N HIS A 83 1.50 -7.36 0.81
CA HIS A 83 1.99 -7.73 -0.52
C HIS A 83 3.43 -8.26 -0.46
N ALA A 84 4.27 -7.70 0.41
CA ALA A 84 5.64 -8.15 0.66
C ALA A 84 5.70 -9.63 1.11
N ASP A 85 4.70 -10.11 1.87
CA ASP A 85 4.56 -11.53 2.25
C ASP A 85 4.58 -12.50 1.05
N TYR A 86 4.24 -12.03 -0.16
CA TYR A 86 4.30 -12.86 -1.37
C TYR A 86 5.72 -13.07 -1.90
N GLY A 87 6.72 -12.30 -1.43
CA GLY A 87 8.13 -12.45 -1.80
C GLY A 87 8.39 -12.24 -3.31
N LEU A 88 7.58 -11.40 -3.97
CA LEU A 88 7.61 -11.23 -5.43
C LEU A 88 8.74 -10.31 -5.88
N SER A 89 9.05 -9.26 -5.11
CA SER A 89 10.20 -8.39 -5.36
C SER A 89 11.40 -8.75 -4.50
N LYS A 90 12.61 -8.61 -5.08
CA LYS A 90 13.86 -8.63 -4.31
C LYS A 90 14.08 -7.34 -3.49
N SER A 91 13.29 -6.29 -3.71
CA SER A 91 13.35 -5.02 -2.97
C SER A 91 12.52 -5.02 -1.69
N ALA A 92 11.66 -6.03 -1.47
CA ALA A 92 10.71 -6.12 -0.35
C ALA A 92 11.35 -6.18 1.05
N GLY A 93 12.68 -6.09 1.17
CA GLY A 93 13.39 -5.92 2.44
C GLY A 93 13.54 -4.46 2.91
N ALA A 94 13.12 -3.45 2.14
CA ALA A 94 13.31 -2.05 2.51
C ALA A 94 12.43 -1.57 3.69
N TRP A 95 11.39 -2.33 4.06
CA TRP A 95 10.41 -1.97 5.09
C TRP A 95 10.51 -2.82 6.35
N GLU A 96 11.40 -3.82 6.37
CA GLU A 96 11.56 -4.79 7.46
C GLU A 96 12.92 -4.69 8.18
N ASP A 97 13.84 -3.81 7.74
CA ASP A 97 15.12 -3.58 8.42
C ASP A 97 15.34 -2.11 8.79
N SER A 98 14.50 -1.62 9.71
CA SER A 98 15.02 -0.67 10.69
C SER A 98 14.71 -1.20 12.09
N PRO A 99 15.52 -2.13 12.63
CA PRO A 99 15.66 -2.21 14.07
C PRO A 99 16.15 -0.83 14.51
N ASP A 100 15.28 -0.11 15.20
CA ASP A 100 15.61 1.14 15.88
C ASP A 100 16.92 0.95 16.67
N PRO A 101 18.06 1.55 16.26
CA PRO A 101 19.34 1.31 16.93
C PRO A 101 19.42 1.98 18.31
N ASP A 102 18.40 2.74 18.74
CA ASP A 102 18.44 3.49 20.01
C ASP A 102 17.86 2.75 21.23
N LEU A 103 17.51 1.45 21.12
CA LEU A 103 17.13 0.63 22.29
C LEU A 103 18.31 -0.11 22.97
N SER A 104 19.55 0.22 22.63
CA SER A 104 20.75 -0.40 23.25
C SER A 104 21.44 0.45 24.32
N ARG A 105 20.84 1.57 24.75
CA ARG A 105 21.43 2.44 25.79
C ARG A 105 20.52 2.63 26.99
N ARG A 106 20.41 1.57 27.80
CA ARG A 106 20.19 1.66 29.25
C ARG A 106 20.48 0.30 29.89
N LEU A 107 21.77 0.10 30.16
CA LEU A 107 22.27 -0.67 31.30
C LEU A 107 21.72 -0.07 32.61
#